data_AF-A0A0W8D3I5-F1
#
_entry.id   AF-A0A0W8D3I5-F1
#
_cell.length_a   1.000
_cell.length_b   1.000
_cell.length_c   1.000
_cell.angle_alpha   90.00
_cell.angle_beta   90.00
_cell.angle_gamma   90.00
#
_symmetry.space_group_name_H-M   'P 1'
#
loop_
_entity.id
_entity.type
_entity.pdbx_description
1 polymer ?
#
loop_
_entity_poly.entity_id
_entity_poly.type
_entity_poly.pdbx_seq_one_letter_code
_entity_poly.pdbx_strand_id
1 'polypeptide(L)'
;MTTNIGSACWAAPEVLKDEATSEYSVKIDVYSFGVICWQLYTCAVPYADIPGSVLAVAEAVLSGVRPPIPRNCPRLFTKIMKRCWHDNPLRRPSFEDIVQLLEIELTEVRRRQLARAHGRGNDSVIAPPTLDSSNFDDTGRAQGMEGSYK
;
A
#
# COMPACT_ATOMS: atom_id res chain seq x y z
N MET A 1 9.25 32.31 -2.33
CA MET A 1 9.51 30.93 -2.79
C MET A 1 9.50 30.04 -1.56
N THR A 2 8.47 29.22 -1.40
CA THR A 2 8.33 28.30 -0.27
C THR A 2 9.41 27.23 -0.36
N THR A 3 10.23 27.13 0.67
CA THR A 3 11.26 26.10 0.81
C THR A 3 10.64 24.71 0.67
N ASN A 4 11.13 23.92 -0.30
CA ASN A 4 10.73 22.55 -0.70
C ASN A 4 10.86 21.46 0.38
N ILE A 5 10.74 21.84 1.66
CA ILE A 5 10.97 20.98 2.82
C ILE A 5 9.75 20.06 3.08
N GLY A 6 8.56 20.46 2.62
CA GLY A 6 7.32 19.74 2.90
C GLY A 6 7.02 18.52 2.01
N SER A 7 7.66 18.36 0.84
CA SER A 7 7.25 17.32 -0.13
C SER A 7 8.19 16.11 -0.22
N ALA A 8 9.46 16.25 0.21
CA ALA A 8 10.48 15.23 -0.05
C ALA A 8 10.22 13.90 0.67
N CYS A 9 9.63 13.92 1.87
CA CYS A 9 9.31 12.70 2.63
C CYS A 9 8.28 11.81 1.94
N TRP A 10 7.50 12.36 1.00
CA TRP A 10 6.51 11.62 0.23
C TRP A 10 6.93 11.45 -1.24
N ALA A 11 7.96 12.17 -1.70
CA ALA A 11 8.38 12.16 -3.09
C ALA A 11 9.00 10.82 -3.49
N ALA A 12 8.64 10.36 -4.69
CA ALA A 12 9.23 9.18 -5.29
C ALA A 12 10.73 9.40 -5.62
N PRO A 13 11.58 8.35 -5.59
CA PRO A 13 13.01 8.48 -5.87
C PRO A 13 13.33 9.16 -7.20
N GLU A 14 12.55 8.90 -8.25
CA GLU A 14 12.73 9.51 -9.57
C GLU A 14 12.41 11.01 -9.58
N VAL A 15 11.53 11.49 -8.72
CA VAL A 15 11.25 12.93 -8.55
C VAL A 15 12.43 13.61 -7.86
N LEU A 16 13.07 12.93 -6.91
CA LEU A 16 14.21 13.46 -6.16
C LEU A 16 15.51 13.51 -6.97
N LYS A 17 15.64 12.70 -8.03
CA LYS A 17 16.81 12.72 -8.93
C LYS A 17 16.79 13.86 -9.94
N ASP A 18 15.72 14.66 -9.97
CA ASP A 18 15.49 15.68 -11.01
C ASP A 18 15.64 15.12 -12.43
N GLU A 19 15.24 13.85 -12.61
CA GLU A 19 15.18 13.24 -13.94
C GLU A 19 13.94 13.79 -14.64
N ALA A 20 14.09 14.99 -15.23
CA ALA A 20 13.11 15.71 -16.06
C ALA A 20 12.64 14.93 -17.31
N THR A 21 13.01 13.67 -17.44
CA THR A 21 12.79 12.78 -18.59
C THR A 21 11.66 11.77 -18.37
N SER A 22 11.17 11.60 -17.14
CA SER A 22 9.91 10.91 -16.90
C SER A 22 8.83 11.96 -16.76
N GLU A 23 7.93 12.07 -17.74
CA GLU A 23 6.64 12.73 -17.51
C GLU A 23 6.11 12.33 -16.12
N TYR A 24 5.60 13.29 -15.36
CA TYR A 24 4.98 13.12 -14.05
C TYR A 24 3.90 12.03 -14.14
N SER A 25 4.32 10.78 -13.99
CA SER A 25 3.47 9.62 -14.20
C SER A 25 2.64 9.45 -12.95
N VAL A 26 1.39 8.99 -13.11
CA VAL A 26 0.50 8.57 -12.00
C VAL A 26 1.22 7.66 -11.00
N LYS A 27 2.30 6.98 -11.41
CA LYS A 27 3.15 6.17 -10.54
C LYS A 27 3.87 6.95 -9.42
N ILE A 28 4.14 8.25 -9.58
CA ILE A 28 4.71 9.08 -8.49
C ILE A 28 3.68 9.30 -7.38
N ASP A 29 2.40 9.46 -7.75
CA ASP A 29 1.30 9.60 -6.80
C ASP A 29 1.05 8.28 -6.06
N VAL A 30 1.19 7.15 -6.76
CA VAL A 30 1.13 5.82 -6.13
C VAL A 30 2.22 5.66 -5.07
N TYR A 31 3.43 6.17 -5.31
CA TYR A 31 4.50 6.14 -4.31
C TYR A 31 4.10 6.96 -3.06
N SER A 32 3.71 8.21 -3.28
CA SER A 32 3.28 9.13 -2.22
C SER A 32 2.14 8.53 -1.39
N PHE A 33 1.17 7.90 -2.07
CA PHE A 33 0.07 7.18 -1.44
C PHE A 33 0.55 6.06 -0.51
N GLY A 34 1.55 5.28 -0.92
CA GLY A 34 2.15 4.24 -0.07
C GLY A 34 2.73 4.80 1.24
N VAL A 35 3.42 5.94 1.16
CA VAL A 35 3.96 6.64 2.34
C VAL A 35 2.84 7.20 3.22
N ILE A 36 1.77 7.73 2.62
CA ILE A 36 0.57 8.19 3.35
C ILE A 36 -0.11 7.03 4.07
N CYS A 37 -0.29 5.87 3.44
CA CYS A 37 -0.84 4.69 4.09
C CYS A 37 -0.05 4.29 5.34
N TRP A 38 1.28 4.37 5.28
CA TRP A 38 2.14 4.12 6.44
C TRP A 38 1.92 5.17 7.54
N GLN A 39 1.84 6.45 7.16
CA GLN A 39 1.59 7.53 8.11
C GLN A 39 0.23 7.38 8.78
N LEU A 40 -0.82 7.02 8.04
CA LEU A 40 -2.15 6.77 8.59
C LEU A 40 -2.18 5.57 9.55
N TYR A 41 -1.39 4.54 9.25
CA TYR A 41 -1.33 3.35 10.10
C TYR A 41 -0.56 3.58 11.39
N THR A 42 0.55 4.31 11.31
CA THR A 42 1.47 4.54 12.44
C THR A 42 1.17 5.81 13.22
N CYS A 43 0.38 6.72 12.64
CA CYS A 43 0.18 8.08 13.11
C CYS A 43 1.50 8.84 13.32
N ALA A 44 2.54 8.51 12.55
CA ALA A 44 3.88 9.05 12.70
C ALA A 44 4.33 9.88 11.48
N VAL A 45 5.37 10.70 11.68
CA VAL A 45 6.00 11.44 10.58
C VAL A 45 6.98 10.51 9.85
N PRO A 46 6.87 10.36 8.52
CA PRO A 46 7.79 9.53 7.75
C PRO A 46 9.23 10.02 7.93
N TYR A 47 10.14 9.07 8.14
CA TYR A 47 11.58 9.34 8.26
C TYR A 47 11.98 10.27 9.43
N ALA A 48 11.15 10.37 10.48
CA ALA A 48 11.44 11.21 11.66
C ALA A 48 12.76 10.87 12.37
N ASP A 49 13.23 9.63 12.22
CA ASP A 49 14.47 9.13 12.83
C ASP A 49 15.73 9.53 12.05
N ILE A 50 15.60 10.14 10.87
CA ILE A 50 16.75 10.61 10.08
C ILE A 50 17.08 12.04 10.54
N PRO A 51 18.17 12.24 11.30
CA PRO A 51 18.58 13.57 11.70
C PRO A 51 19.13 14.35 10.49
N GLY A 52 18.75 15.62 10.37
CA GLY A 52 19.35 16.52 9.38
C GLY A 52 18.32 17.25 8.53
N SER A 53 18.77 17.68 7.35
CA SER A 53 17.96 18.43 6.39
C SER A 53 17.17 17.50 5.47
N VAL A 54 16.26 18.09 4.69
CA VAL A 54 15.52 17.40 3.61
C VAL A 54 16.42 16.66 2.63
N LEU A 55 17.65 17.13 2.45
CA LEU A 55 18.64 16.46 1.63
C LEU A 55 19.01 15.07 2.18
N ALA A 56 19.16 14.93 3.50
CA ALA A 56 19.46 13.64 4.13
C ALA A 56 18.31 12.64 3.95
N VAL A 57 17.06 13.11 4.03
CA VAL A 57 15.88 12.27 3.73
C VAL A 57 15.87 11.86 2.27
N ALA A 58 16.16 12.79 1.35
CA ALA A 58 16.22 12.49 -0.07
C ALA A 58 17.31 11.44 -0.38
N GLU A 59 18.52 11.60 0.16
CA GLU A 59 19.62 10.63 0.02
C GLU A 59 19.25 9.25 0.57
N ALA A 60 18.57 9.20 1.72
CA ALA A 60 18.10 7.95 2.29
C ALA A 60 17.06 7.26 1.37
N VAL A 61 16.08 8.01 0.86
CA VAL A 61 15.07 7.49 -0.07
C VAL A 61 15.72 6.96 -1.35
N LEU A 62 16.67 7.71 -1.91
CA LEU A 62 17.45 7.33 -3.10
C LEU A 62 18.31 6.08 -2.87
N SER A 63 18.74 5.85 -1.63
CA SER A 63 19.46 4.65 -1.19
C SER A 63 18.54 3.45 -0.88
N GLY A 64 17.23 3.59 -1.09
CA GLY A 64 16.26 2.51 -0.85
C GLY A 64 15.72 2.42 0.58
N VAL A 65 16.03 3.39 1.46
CA VAL A 65 15.47 3.44 2.82
C VAL A 65 13.97 3.70 2.74
N ARG A 66 13.19 3.01 3.57
CA ARG A 66 11.73 3.15 3.69
C ARG A 66 11.30 3.17 5.15
N PRO A 67 10.14 3.75 5.49
CA PRO A 67 9.66 3.78 6.86
C PRO A 67 9.40 2.35 7.39
N PRO A 68 9.74 2.05 8.66
CA PRO A 68 9.58 0.72 9.23
C PRO A 68 8.11 0.39 9.45
N ILE A 69 7.65 -0.77 8.95
CA ILE A 69 6.27 -1.22 9.16
C ILE A 69 6.19 -2.04 10.48
N PRO A 70 5.33 -1.66 11.44
CA PRO A 70 5.12 -2.42 12.66
C PRO A 70 4.64 -3.87 12.42
N ARG A 71 5.05 -4.81 13.28
CA ARG A 71 4.72 -6.24 13.13
C ARG A 71 3.22 -6.57 13.25
N ASN A 72 2.45 -5.69 13.89
CA ASN A 72 1.00 -5.81 14.04
C ASN A 72 0.23 -5.31 12.81
N CYS A 73 0.91 -4.78 11.79
CA CYS A 73 0.29 -4.40 10.53
C CYS A 73 -0.26 -5.62 9.80
N PRO A 74 -1.51 -5.60 9.32
CA PRO A 74 -2.05 -6.70 8.55
C PRO A 74 -1.17 -7.02 7.33
N ARG A 75 -1.06 -8.31 7.00
CA ARG A 75 -0.12 -8.80 5.98
C ARG A 75 -0.40 -8.22 4.60
N LEU A 76 -1.67 -8.17 4.19
CA LEU A 76 -2.04 -7.61 2.88
C LEU A 76 -1.82 -6.10 2.84
N PHE A 77 -2.16 -5.37 3.91
CA PHE A 77 -1.90 -3.92 3.98
C PHE A 77 -0.40 -3.61 3.91
N THR A 78 0.44 -4.42 4.56
CA THR A 78 1.90 -4.36 4.42
C THR A 78 2.34 -4.58 2.97
N LYS A 79 1.75 -5.57 2.27
CA LYS A 79 2.05 -5.85 0.85
C LYS A 79 1.63 -4.67 -0.04
N ILE A 80 0.47 -4.06 0.20
CA ILE A 80 -0.02 -2.88 -0.53
C ILE A 80 0.97 -1.72 -0.37
N MET A 81 1.29 -1.33 0.87
CA MET A 81 2.25 -0.26 1.15
C MET A 81 3.60 -0.51 0.44
N LYS A 82 4.13 -1.73 0.55
CA LYS A 82 5.40 -2.11 -0.07
C LYS A 82 5.40 -2.04 -1.59
N ARG A 83 4.29 -2.42 -2.23
CA ARG A 83 4.13 -2.33 -3.69
C ARG A 83 4.00 -0.88 -4.15
N CYS A 84 3.32 -0.03 -3.38
CA CYS A 84 3.11 1.37 -3.71
C CYS A 84 4.43 2.15 -3.74
N TRP A 85 5.31 1.98 -2.75
CA TRP A 85 6.58 2.72 -2.66
C TRP A 85 7.81 1.99 -3.26
N HIS A 86 7.57 1.08 -4.20
CA HIS A 86 8.62 0.33 -4.87
C HIS A 86 9.56 1.27 -5.66
N ASP A 87 10.88 1.03 -5.67
CA ASP A 87 11.85 1.86 -6.40
C ASP A 87 11.51 1.97 -7.88
N ASN A 88 11.40 0.83 -8.58
CA ASN A 88 10.94 0.80 -9.97
C ASN A 88 9.45 1.21 -10.11
N PRO A 89 9.12 2.32 -10.81
CA PRO A 89 7.74 2.79 -11.00
C PRO A 89 6.84 1.80 -11.76
N LEU A 90 7.40 0.95 -12.60
CA LEU A 90 6.65 -0.06 -13.36
C LEU A 90 6.12 -1.18 -12.46
N ARG A 91 6.77 -1.44 -11.32
CA ARG A 91 6.34 -2.45 -10.34
C ARG A 91 5.25 -1.92 -9.40
N ARG A 92 4.99 -0.61 -9.41
CA ARG A 92 3.92 0.01 -8.62
C ARG A 92 2.56 -0.33 -9.25
N PRO A 93 1.56 -0.73 -8.46
CA PRO A 93 0.22 -1.05 -8.94
C PRO A 93 -0.48 0.20 -9.50
N SER A 94 -1.56 0.00 -10.26
CA SER A 94 -2.48 1.08 -10.58
C SER A 94 -3.35 1.42 -9.36
N PHE A 95 -3.99 2.60 -9.34
CA PHE A 95 -4.96 2.90 -8.29
C PHE A 95 -6.16 1.96 -8.30
N GLU A 96 -6.56 1.46 -9.47
CA GLU A 96 -7.62 0.44 -9.59
C GLU A 96 -7.23 -0.85 -8.85
N ASP A 97 -6.01 -1.35 -9.06
CA ASP A 97 -5.50 -2.51 -8.33
C ASP A 97 -5.42 -2.24 -6.82
N ILE A 98 -5.00 -1.04 -6.42
CA ILE A 98 -4.92 -0.64 -5.01
C ILE A 98 -6.29 -0.70 -4.36
N VAL A 99 -7.32 -0.15 -5.00
CA VAL A 99 -8.70 -0.16 -4.48
C VAL A 99 -9.18 -1.59 -4.28
N GLN A 100 -9.02 -2.47 -5.29
CA GLN A 100 -9.41 -3.87 -5.18
C GLN A 100 -8.71 -4.58 -4.01
N LEU A 101 -7.40 -4.36 -3.85
CA LEU A 101 -6.63 -4.95 -2.74
C LEU A 101 -7.07 -4.41 -1.37
N LEU A 102 -7.44 -3.13 -1.27
CA LEU A 102 -7.93 -2.52 -0.03
C LEU A 102 -9.33 -3.03 0.33
N GLU A 103 -10.21 -3.26 -0.64
CA GLU A 103 -11.53 -3.85 -0.42
C GLU A 103 -11.42 -5.29 0.12
N ILE A 104 -10.50 -6.08 -0.41
CA ILE A 104 -10.18 -7.41 0.10
C ILE A 104 -9.69 -7.32 1.56
N GLU A 105 -8.74 -6.44 1.85
CA GLU A 105 -8.22 -6.30 3.22
C GLU A 105 -9.30 -5.80 4.19
N LEU A 106 -10.18 -4.90 3.76
CA LEU A 106 -11.28 -4.41 4.58
C LEU A 106 -12.27 -5.54 4.94
N THR A 107 -12.55 -6.42 3.98
CA THR A 107 -13.40 -7.60 4.19
C THR A 107 -12.78 -8.53 5.21
N GLU A 108 -11.48 -8.78 5.10
CA GLU A 108 -10.73 -9.62 6.04
C GLU A 108 -10.65 -9.01 7.45
N VAL A 109 -10.43 -7.70 7.56
CA VAL A 109 -10.43 -6.99 8.85
C VAL A 109 -11.81 -7.08 9.51
N ARG A 110 -12.89 -6.84 8.76
CA ARG A 110 -14.27 -6.97 9.26
C ARG A 110 -14.56 -8.38 9.74
N ARG A 111 -14.15 -9.41 8.99
CA ARG A 111 -14.30 -10.81 9.39
C ARG A 111 -13.59 -11.10 10.72
N ARG A 112 -12.36 -10.62 10.89
CA ARG A 112 -11.58 -10.78 12.14
C ARG A 112 -12.25 -10.06 13.32
N GLN A 113 -12.81 -8.87 13.10
CA GLN A 113 -13.54 -8.13 14.12
C GLN A 113 -14.83 -8.85 14.54
N LEU A 114 -15.60 -9.36 13.58
CA LEU A 114 -16.82 -10.14 13.86
C LEU A 114 -16.50 -11.43 14.61
N ALA A 115 -15.46 -12.17 14.22
CA ALA A 115 -15.04 -13.39 14.93
C ALA A 115 -14.64 -13.11 16.39
N ARG A 116 -13.97 -11.97 16.64
CA ARG A 116 -13.63 -11.53 18.00
C ARG A 116 -14.86 -11.15 18.82
N ALA A 117 -15.88 -10.57 18.18
CA ALA A 117 -17.16 -10.25 18.83
C ALA A 117 -18.00 -11.51 19.14
N HIS A 118 -18.02 -12.49 18.23
CA HIS A 118 -18.77 -13.75 18.37
C HIS A 118 -18.08 -14.77 19.28
N GLY A 119 -16.78 -14.64 19.57
CA GLY A 119 -16.10 -15.41 20.61
C GLY A 119 -16.63 -15.22 22.04
N ARG A 120 -17.69 -14.42 22.22
CA ARG A 120 -18.46 -14.25 23.47
C ARG A 120 -19.91 -14.77 23.40
N GLY A 121 -20.38 -15.30 22.27
CA GLY A 121 -21.78 -15.71 22.14
C GLY A 121 -21.97 -16.81 21.10
N ASN A 122 -22.36 -17.99 21.58
CA ASN A 122 -22.82 -19.10 20.78
C ASN A 122 -24.15 -18.71 20.10
N ASP A 123 -24.15 -18.46 18.78
CA ASP A 123 -25.34 -18.59 17.92
C ASP A 123 -24.95 -18.62 16.44
N SER A 124 -25.51 -19.59 15.72
CA SER A 124 -25.25 -19.92 14.32
C SER A 124 -25.74 -18.82 13.37
N VAL A 125 -24.84 -18.12 12.71
CA VAL A 125 -25.16 -17.29 11.54
C VAL A 125 -24.38 -17.81 10.34
N ILE A 126 -25.12 -18.07 9.27
CA ILE A 126 -24.65 -18.57 7.97
C ILE A 126 -23.45 -17.71 7.51
N ALA A 127 -22.30 -18.35 7.35
CA ALA A 127 -21.10 -17.69 6.87
C ALA A 127 -21.36 -17.12 5.45
N PRO A 128 -20.94 -15.87 5.16
CA PRO A 128 -20.99 -15.35 3.79
C PRO A 128 -20.12 -16.22 2.88
N PRO A 129 -20.47 -16.30 1.57
CA PRO A 129 -19.78 -17.16 0.62
C PRO A 129 -18.28 -16.84 0.60
N THR A 130 -17.47 -17.86 0.85
CA THR A 130 -16.02 -17.76 0.82
C THR A 130 -15.56 -17.58 -0.63
N LEU A 131 -14.94 -16.45 -0.94
CA LEU A 131 -14.11 -16.35 -2.14
C LEU A 131 -12.81 -17.11 -1.87
N ASP A 132 -12.62 -18.20 -2.61
CA ASP A 132 -11.47 -19.08 -2.49
C ASP A 132 -10.19 -18.34 -2.92
N SER A 133 -9.29 -18.14 -1.96
CA SER A 133 -8.00 -17.47 -2.15
C SER A 133 -7.04 -18.23 -3.05
N SER A 134 -7.31 -19.49 -3.41
CA SER A 134 -6.51 -20.22 -4.40
C SER A 134 -6.78 -19.81 -5.85
N ASN A 135 -7.75 -18.92 -6.11
CA ASN A 135 -8.11 -18.48 -7.46
C ASN A 135 -7.39 -17.21 -7.95
N PHE A 136 -6.48 -16.66 -7.14
CA PHE A 136 -5.72 -15.46 -7.50
C PHE A 136 -4.26 -15.80 -7.77
N ASP A 137 -3.79 -15.48 -8.98
CA ASP A 137 -2.38 -15.58 -9.32
C ASP A 137 -1.52 -14.52 -8.58
N ASP A 138 -0.20 -14.63 -8.66
CA ASP A 138 0.74 -13.70 -8.00
C ASP A 138 0.58 -12.23 -8.45
N THR A 139 -0.19 -12.00 -9.52
CA THR A 139 -0.56 -10.68 -10.04
C THR A 139 -1.93 -10.17 -9.59
N GLY A 140 -2.75 -11.01 -8.96
CA GLY A 140 -4.07 -10.64 -8.42
C GLY A 140 -5.22 -10.76 -9.42
N ARG A 141 -5.09 -11.57 -10.47
CA ARG A 141 -6.17 -11.83 -11.44
C ARG A 141 -6.89 -13.14 -11.12
N ALA A 142 -8.22 -13.15 -11.20
CA ALA A 142 -9.04 -14.35 -11.05
C ALA A 142 -8.96 -15.22 -12.33
N GLN A 143 -8.69 -16.53 -12.18
CA GLN A 143 -8.67 -17.48 -13.31
C GLN A 143 -10.08 -18.03 -13.61
N GLY A 144 -10.53 -17.86 -14.86
CA GLY A 144 -11.47 -18.77 -15.55
C GLY A 144 -12.97 -18.63 -15.25
N MET A 145 -13.68 -17.85 -16.06
CA MET A 145 -15.09 -18.11 -16.42
C MET A 145 -15.26 -17.91 -17.92
N GLU A 146 -14.91 -18.92 -18.73
CA GLU A 146 -15.52 -19.08 -20.05
C GLU A 146 -16.81 -19.88 -19.86
N GLY A 147 -17.93 -19.15 -19.83
CA GLY A 147 -19.28 -19.70 -19.75
C GLY A 147 -20.15 -19.04 -20.81
N SER A 148 -20.30 -19.73 -21.94
CA SER A 148 -21.08 -19.35 -23.11
C SER A 148 -22.52 -19.01 -22.76
N TYR A 149 -22.99 -17.81 -23.09
CA TYR A 149 -24.43 -17.52 -23.20
C TYR A 149 -24.89 -17.85 -24.62
N LYS A 150 -25.77 -18.84 -24.74
CA LYS A 150 -26.78 -18.89 -25.79
C LYS A 150 -28.03 -18.18 -25.28
#